data_AF-A0A3R9B054-F1
#
_entry.id   AF-A0A3R9B054-F1
#
_cell.length_a   1.000
_cell.length_b   1.000
_cell.length_c   1.000
_cell.angle_alpha   90.00
_cell.angle_beta   90.00
_cell.angle_gamma   90.00
#
_symmetry.space_group_name_H-M   'P 1'
#
loop_
_entity.id
_entity.type
_entity.pdbx_description
1 polymer ?
#
loop_
_entity_poly.entity_id
_entity_poly.type
_entity_poly.pdbx_seq_one_letter_code
_entity_poly.pdbx_strand_id
1 'polypeptide(L)'
;MVRAERNGRLFDAFKEKAVVAIGWPALGDLSQAKSRKAISDALGKVYAGAKPQSQAMAAGQLHRFVNEMAPGDMVVTYDPSRRVYLVGEISSAYRHDTSIDPEDTQVRSARWHGEVSRDLLSVESRNSLGSISTLFRLSNEVAAELKKALSGNISPPTDITAPIGEAAEDDVFENMASRAHEFIKDKVNALSWEEMQELVAGLLRSLGYKTRVSEVGPDRGKDIVASPDGFGFEAPRIVVEVKHRKGAMGAPEVRSFLGGRHPQDKGLYVSTGGFTREARYEAERANIPTALMDLDDLVKSLLEQYDKLDLETQQLIPLKRIFIPAWS
;
A
#
# COMPACT_ATOMS: atom_id res chain seq x y z
N MET A 1 0.50 -12.19 10.20
CA MET A 1 0.82 -11.29 9.07
C MET A 1 2.21 -10.74 9.27
N VAL A 2 3.03 -10.70 8.22
CA VAL A 2 4.34 -10.05 8.16
C VAL A 2 4.24 -8.92 7.16
N ARG A 3 4.44 -7.68 7.61
CA ARG A 3 4.44 -6.50 6.73
C ARG A 3 5.65 -6.53 5.82
N ALA A 4 5.45 -6.15 4.56
CA ALA A 4 6.51 -5.99 3.59
C ALA A 4 7.08 -4.56 3.65
N GLU A 5 7.38 -4.09 4.87
CA GLU A 5 7.79 -2.72 5.15
C GLU A 5 6.75 -1.64 4.78
N ARG A 6 7.11 -0.37 5.01
CA ARG A 6 6.27 0.78 4.68
C ARG A 6 5.89 0.75 3.19
N ASN A 7 4.61 0.99 2.91
CA ASN A 7 4.02 0.98 1.56
C ASN A 7 4.21 -0.34 0.79
N GLY A 8 4.49 -1.45 1.48
CA GLY A 8 4.66 -2.75 0.82
C GLY A 8 5.94 -2.85 -0.01
N ARG A 9 6.98 -2.05 0.29
CA ARG A 9 8.28 -2.00 -0.41
C ARG A 9 8.87 -3.39 -0.72
N LEU A 10 8.73 -4.35 0.18
CA LEU A 10 9.28 -5.71 0.03
C LEU A 10 8.31 -6.73 -0.57
N PHE A 11 7.10 -6.33 -0.98
CA PHE A 11 6.05 -7.27 -1.35
C PHE A 11 6.45 -8.13 -2.55
N ASP A 12 6.98 -7.50 -3.60
CA ASP A 12 7.43 -8.23 -4.79
C ASP A 12 8.66 -9.10 -4.47
N ALA A 13 9.59 -8.62 -3.63
CA ALA A 13 10.74 -9.41 -3.20
C ALA A 13 10.31 -10.65 -2.41
N PHE A 14 9.32 -10.52 -1.52
CA PHE A 14 8.74 -11.63 -0.76
C PHE A 14 8.11 -12.66 -1.69
N LYS A 15 7.34 -12.19 -2.69
CA LYS A 15 6.69 -13.04 -3.69
C LYS A 15 7.71 -13.78 -4.55
N GLU A 16 8.64 -13.06 -5.16
CA GLU A 16 9.61 -13.58 -6.13
C GLU A 16 10.63 -14.51 -5.48
N LYS A 17 11.15 -14.14 -4.31
CA LYS A 17 12.16 -14.93 -3.58
C LYS A 17 11.53 -15.97 -2.65
N ALA A 18 10.20 -16.05 -2.57
CA ALA A 18 9.46 -16.99 -1.73
C ALA A 18 9.86 -16.91 -0.25
N VAL A 19 9.88 -15.69 0.31
CA VAL A 19 10.33 -15.40 1.68
C VAL A 19 9.45 -14.36 2.35
N VAL A 20 9.58 -14.27 3.68
CA VAL A 20 9.24 -13.08 4.47
C VAL A 20 10.46 -12.68 5.29
N ALA A 21 10.63 -11.38 5.51
CA ALA A 21 11.73 -10.83 6.25
C ALA A 21 11.26 -9.72 7.21
N ILE A 22 12.02 -9.49 8.28
CA ILE A 22 11.86 -8.33 9.17
C ILE A 22 13.23 -7.71 9.50
N GLY A 23 13.19 -6.47 9.97
CA GLY A 23 14.35 -5.59 10.20
C GLY A 23 15.31 -5.95 11.34
N TRP A 24 15.93 -4.91 11.90
CA TRP A 24 16.97 -4.94 12.95
C TRP A 24 18.32 -5.55 12.49
N PRO A 25 18.92 -5.03 11.40
CA PRO A 25 20.11 -5.63 10.79
C PRO A 25 21.34 -5.60 11.71
N ALA A 26 21.44 -4.60 12.59
CA ALA A 26 22.56 -4.48 13.52
C ALA A 26 22.57 -5.55 14.62
N LEU A 27 21.46 -6.28 14.83
CA LEU A 27 21.44 -7.43 15.75
C LEU A 27 22.19 -8.65 15.20
N GLY A 28 22.35 -8.75 13.88
CA GLY A 28 22.89 -9.95 13.24
C GLY A 28 22.02 -11.18 13.45
N ASP A 29 22.67 -12.35 13.49
CA ASP A 29 21.99 -13.65 13.62
C ASP A 29 21.47 -13.88 15.05
N LEU A 30 20.15 -14.06 15.17
CA LEU A 30 19.43 -14.32 16.41
C LEU A 30 19.13 -15.81 16.62
N SER A 31 19.74 -16.71 15.85
CA SER A 31 19.52 -18.16 15.92
C SER A 31 19.73 -18.73 17.33
N GLN A 32 20.62 -18.13 18.13
CA GLN A 32 20.91 -18.52 19.52
C GLN A 32 20.02 -17.85 20.57
N ALA A 33 19.25 -16.81 20.21
CA ALA A 33 18.43 -16.04 21.13
C ALA A 33 17.06 -16.71 21.37
N LYS A 34 17.05 -17.76 22.21
CA LYS A 34 15.89 -18.64 22.44
C LYS A 34 14.78 -18.08 23.35
N SER A 35 14.97 -16.90 23.94
CA SER A 35 13.99 -16.30 24.85
C SER A 35 13.77 -14.83 24.54
N ARG A 36 12.57 -14.32 24.88
CA ARG A 36 12.27 -12.89 24.76
C ARG A 36 13.26 -12.03 25.53
N LYS A 37 13.71 -12.51 26.70
CA LYS A 37 14.75 -11.83 27.50
C LYS A 37 16.08 -11.75 26.74
N ALA A 38 16.55 -12.83 26.14
CA ALA A 38 17.79 -12.84 25.36
C ALA A 38 17.75 -11.84 24.19
N ILE A 39 16.62 -11.75 23.50
CA ILE A 39 16.41 -10.77 22.42
C ILE A 39 16.35 -9.35 22.96
N SER A 40 15.65 -9.12 24.07
CA SER A 40 15.59 -7.80 24.72
C SER A 40 16.97 -7.33 25.18
N ASP A 41 17.78 -8.22 25.74
CA ASP A 41 19.15 -7.91 26.19
C ASP A 41 20.06 -7.58 24.99
N ALA A 42 19.88 -8.24 23.84
CA ALA A 42 20.60 -7.93 22.61
C ALA A 42 20.19 -6.57 22.03
N LEU A 43 18.88 -6.29 21.98
CA LEU A 43 18.33 -4.99 21.57
C LEU A 43 18.86 -3.84 22.43
N GLY A 44 18.87 -4.00 23.76
CA GLY A 44 19.34 -2.96 24.68
C GLY A 44 20.82 -2.62 24.50
N LYS A 45 21.64 -3.59 24.06
CA LYS A 45 23.07 -3.38 23.77
C LYS A 45 23.31 -2.67 22.43
N VAL A 46 22.59 -3.08 21.39
CA VAL A 46 22.84 -2.60 20.01
C VAL A 46 22.10 -1.29 19.73
N TYR A 47 20.86 -1.16 20.19
CA TYR A 47 20.00 0.00 19.99
C TYR A 47 19.82 0.78 21.30
N ALA A 48 20.95 1.17 21.91
CA ALA A 48 20.97 2.00 23.11
C ALA A 48 20.32 3.36 22.82
N GLY A 49 19.34 3.76 23.65
CA GLY A 49 18.65 5.05 23.54
C GLY A 49 17.23 5.01 22.94
N ALA A 50 16.76 3.86 22.45
CA ALA A 50 15.36 3.71 22.06
C ALA A 50 14.41 3.75 23.28
N LYS A 51 13.20 4.30 23.10
CA LYS A 51 12.16 4.34 24.14
C LYS A 51 11.90 2.91 24.68
N PRO A 52 11.79 2.69 26.02
CA PRO A 52 11.61 1.35 26.59
C PRO A 52 10.45 0.55 26.00
N GLN A 53 9.35 1.22 25.68
CA GLN A 53 8.17 0.60 25.07
C GLN A 53 8.44 0.11 23.64
N SER A 54 9.14 0.91 22.82
CA SER A 54 9.56 0.52 21.47
C SER A 54 10.50 -0.69 21.51
N GLN A 55 11.44 -0.72 22.45
CA GLN A 55 12.31 -1.89 22.66
C GLN A 55 11.51 -3.13 23.07
N ALA A 56 10.54 -2.99 23.98
CA ALA A 56 9.70 -4.10 24.42
C ALA A 56 8.82 -4.68 23.29
N MET A 57 8.34 -3.81 22.39
CA MET A 57 7.61 -4.18 21.18
C MET A 57 8.52 -4.89 20.18
N ALA A 58 9.69 -4.32 19.86
CA ALA A 58 10.67 -4.93 18.97
C ALA A 58 11.08 -6.32 19.48
N ALA A 59 11.37 -6.45 20.79
CA ALA A 59 11.71 -7.73 21.40
C ALA A 59 10.58 -8.75 21.27
N GLY A 60 9.32 -8.33 21.42
CA GLY A 60 8.15 -9.20 21.23
C GLY A 60 7.97 -9.65 19.78
N GLN A 61 8.19 -8.76 18.80
CA GLN A 61 8.09 -9.09 17.38
C GLN A 61 9.22 -10.04 16.95
N LEU A 62 10.47 -9.71 17.28
CA LEU A 62 11.62 -10.56 16.99
C LEU A 62 11.50 -11.93 17.68
N HIS A 63 11.06 -11.98 18.94
CA HIS A 63 10.88 -13.28 19.61
C HIS A 63 9.87 -14.17 18.91
N ARG A 64 8.71 -13.63 18.54
CA ARG A 64 7.68 -14.38 17.82
C ARG A 64 8.17 -14.84 16.46
N PHE A 65 8.88 -13.97 15.73
CA PHE A 65 9.43 -14.32 14.42
C PHE A 65 10.51 -15.40 14.51
N VAL A 66 11.46 -15.25 15.44
CA VAL A 66 12.63 -16.15 15.56
C VAL A 66 12.25 -17.48 16.20
N ASN A 67 11.42 -17.47 17.25
CA ASN A 67 11.22 -18.63 18.12
C ASN A 67 9.83 -19.27 18.07
N GLU A 68 8.77 -18.51 17.83
CA GLU A 68 7.39 -19.05 17.88
C GLU A 68 6.87 -19.48 16.51
N MET A 69 7.14 -18.69 15.47
CA MET A 69 6.71 -18.99 14.11
C MET A 69 7.36 -20.28 13.59
N ALA A 70 6.58 -21.17 13.00
CA ALA A 70 7.01 -22.50 12.59
C ALA A 70 6.61 -22.83 11.15
N PRO A 71 7.30 -23.78 10.48
CA PRO A 71 6.83 -24.34 9.22
C PRO A 71 5.39 -24.85 9.34
N GLY A 72 4.55 -24.53 8.35
CA GLY A 72 3.11 -24.83 8.34
C GLY A 72 2.22 -23.69 8.87
N ASP A 73 2.78 -22.69 9.54
CA ASP A 73 2.00 -21.52 9.96
C ASP A 73 1.56 -20.69 8.74
N MET A 74 0.30 -20.25 8.76
CA MET A 74 -0.20 -19.33 7.74
C MET A 74 0.53 -17.99 7.82
N VAL A 75 1.05 -17.52 6.68
CA VAL A 75 1.68 -16.22 6.54
C VAL A 75 0.95 -15.39 5.50
N VAL A 76 0.86 -14.09 5.77
CA VAL A 76 0.17 -13.12 4.92
C VAL A 76 1.03 -11.86 4.88
N THR A 77 1.15 -11.25 3.71
CA THR A 77 1.70 -9.90 3.52
C THR A 77 0.78 -9.06 2.64
N TYR A 78 0.93 -7.74 2.61
CA TYR A 78 0.00 -6.80 1.96
C TYR A 78 0.72 -5.80 1.07
N ASP A 79 0.17 -5.60 -0.13
CA ASP A 79 0.52 -4.50 -1.02
C ASP A 79 -0.59 -3.43 -0.95
N PRO A 80 -0.31 -2.25 -0.37
CA PRO A 80 -1.27 -1.16 -0.27
C PRO A 80 -1.52 -0.39 -1.58
N SER A 81 -0.63 -0.51 -2.57
CA SER A 81 -0.76 0.09 -3.91
C SER A 81 -1.75 -0.72 -4.76
N ARG A 82 -1.55 -2.04 -4.81
CA ARG A 82 -2.47 -2.97 -5.52
C ARG A 82 -3.67 -3.39 -4.69
N ARG A 83 -3.69 -3.11 -3.39
CA ARG A 83 -4.71 -3.53 -2.42
C ARG A 83 -4.91 -5.05 -2.41
N VAL A 84 -3.82 -5.80 -2.43
CA VAL A 84 -3.82 -7.27 -2.46
C VAL A 84 -3.04 -7.85 -1.27
N TYR A 85 -3.60 -8.91 -0.68
CA TYR A 85 -2.91 -9.74 0.29
C TYR A 85 -2.29 -10.94 -0.42
N LEU A 86 -1.01 -11.19 -0.18
CA LEU A 86 -0.37 -12.44 -0.60
C LEU A 86 -0.46 -13.44 0.55
N VAL A 87 -1.07 -14.59 0.28
CA VAL A 87 -1.39 -15.61 1.29
C VAL A 87 -0.56 -16.86 1.03
N GLY A 88 0.03 -17.41 2.09
CA GLY A 88 0.90 -18.59 2.02
C GLY A 88 1.07 -19.28 3.36
N GLU A 89 2.07 -20.15 3.41
CA GLU A 89 2.53 -20.85 4.62
C GLU A 89 4.03 -20.68 4.80
N ILE A 90 4.50 -20.65 6.04
CA ILE A 90 5.94 -20.69 6.34
C ILE A 90 6.47 -22.08 5.97
N SER A 91 7.60 -22.13 5.27
CA SER A 91 8.18 -23.37 4.75
C SER A 91 9.56 -23.70 5.35
N SER A 92 10.11 -22.83 6.19
CA SER A 92 11.41 -23.06 6.84
C SER A 92 11.45 -22.59 8.29
N ALA A 93 12.45 -23.10 9.02
CA ALA A 93 12.91 -22.46 10.25
C ALA A 93 13.47 -21.05 9.95
N TYR A 94 13.67 -20.27 11.01
CA TYR A 94 14.35 -18.98 10.95
C TYR A 94 15.78 -19.12 10.40
N ARG A 95 16.20 -18.14 9.60
CA ARG A 95 17.60 -17.92 9.21
C ARG A 95 17.91 -16.42 9.20
N HIS A 96 19.19 -16.10 9.32
CA HIS A 96 19.70 -14.76 9.03
C HIS A 96 20.25 -14.71 7.60
N ASP A 97 19.82 -13.73 6.80
CA ASP A 97 20.14 -13.65 5.37
C ASP A 97 20.11 -12.20 4.90
N THR A 98 21.27 -11.68 4.50
CA THR A 98 21.46 -10.29 4.05
C THR A 98 21.30 -10.12 2.53
N SER A 99 21.06 -11.20 1.79
CA SER A 99 20.93 -11.17 0.32
C SER A 99 19.51 -10.81 -0.14
N ILE A 100 18.53 -10.86 0.76
CA ILE A 100 17.14 -10.52 0.47
C ILE A 100 16.98 -9.00 0.41
N ASP A 101 17.34 -8.33 1.50
CA ASP A 101 17.33 -6.88 1.71
C ASP A 101 18.37 -6.54 2.81
N PRO A 102 19.11 -5.41 2.70
CA PRO A 102 20.13 -5.05 3.69
C PRO A 102 19.56 -4.58 5.03
N GLU A 103 18.30 -4.12 5.07
CA GLU A 103 17.63 -3.67 6.29
C GLU A 103 16.83 -4.82 6.94
N ASP A 104 16.22 -5.69 6.13
CA ASP A 104 15.40 -6.82 6.57
C ASP A 104 16.13 -8.17 6.47
N THR A 105 16.96 -8.43 7.47
CA THR A 105 17.93 -9.56 7.50
C THR A 105 17.44 -10.80 8.23
N GLN A 106 16.30 -10.70 8.92
CA GLN A 106 15.72 -11.79 9.70
C GLN A 106 14.69 -12.50 8.83
N VAL A 107 15.02 -13.69 8.30
CA VAL A 107 14.29 -14.27 7.16
C VAL A 107 13.69 -15.63 7.46
N ARG A 108 12.52 -15.90 6.86
CA ARG A 108 11.92 -17.23 6.72
C ARG A 108 11.48 -17.45 5.29
N SER A 109 11.62 -18.68 4.80
CA SER A 109 11.04 -19.05 3.50
C SER A 109 9.53 -19.25 3.65
N ALA A 110 8.79 -18.91 2.60
CA ALA A 110 7.35 -19.02 2.52
C ALA A 110 6.95 -19.75 1.23
N ARG A 111 5.93 -20.58 1.30
CA ARG A 111 5.26 -21.13 0.12
C ARG A 111 3.99 -20.33 -0.10
N TRP A 112 3.96 -19.53 -1.17
CA TRP A 112 2.81 -18.71 -1.51
C TRP A 112 1.74 -19.52 -2.24
N HIS A 113 0.48 -19.34 -1.84
CA HIS A 113 -0.67 -20.01 -2.44
C HIS A 113 -1.43 -19.12 -3.42
N GLY A 114 -1.42 -17.80 -3.21
CA GLY A 114 -2.00 -16.85 -4.14
C GLY A 114 -2.33 -15.50 -3.52
N GLU A 115 -2.97 -14.64 -4.32
CA GLU A 115 -3.36 -13.29 -3.93
C GLU A 115 -4.86 -13.19 -3.67
N VAL A 116 -5.21 -12.39 -2.67
CA VAL A 116 -6.58 -12.07 -2.29
C VAL A 116 -6.76 -10.56 -2.37
N SER A 117 -7.73 -10.10 -3.16
CA SER A 117 -8.09 -8.68 -3.17
C SER A 117 -8.68 -8.27 -1.82
N ARG A 118 -8.19 -7.16 -1.26
CA ARG A 118 -8.73 -6.57 -0.03
C ARG A 118 -10.22 -6.27 -0.13
N ASP A 119 -10.71 -5.98 -1.33
CA ASP A 119 -12.12 -5.62 -1.59
C ASP A 119 -13.07 -6.81 -1.45
N LEU A 120 -12.54 -8.04 -1.37
CA LEU A 120 -13.34 -9.25 -1.11
C LEU A 120 -13.55 -9.50 0.39
N LEU A 121 -12.90 -8.74 1.27
CA LEU A 121 -12.93 -8.96 2.71
C LEU A 121 -13.93 -8.04 3.40
N SER A 122 -14.53 -8.56 4.48
CA SER A 122 -15.36 -7.82 5.41
C SER A 122 -14.63 -6.59 5.97
N VAL A 123 -15.40 -5.58 6.39
CA VAL A 123 -14.84 -4.39 7.06
C VAL A 123 -14.05 -4.79 8.32
N GLU A 124 -14.53 -5.78 9.06
CA GLU A 124 -13.88 -6.28 10.26
C GLU A 124 -12.49 -6.85 9.94
N SER A 125 -12.40 -7.76 8.97
CA SER A 125 -11.11 -8.31 8.55
C SER A 125 -10.18 -7.25 7.97
N ARG A 126 -10.72 -6.30 7.19
CA ARG A 126 -9.94 -5.16 6.67
C ARG A 126 -9.35 -4.31 7.81
N ASN A 127 -10.11 -4.06 8.87
CA ASN A 127 -9.65 -3.28 10.03
C ASN A 127 -8.59 -4.01 10.84
N SER A 128 -8.77 -5.32 11.03
CA SER A 128 -7.82 -6.19 11.73
C SER A 128 -6.50 -6.30 10.96
N LEU A 129 -6.59 -6.50 9.64
CA LEU A 129 -5.45 -6.57 8.73
C LEU A 129 -4.78 -5.21 8.46
N GLY A 130 -5.37 -4.11 8.92
CA GLY A 130 -4.84 -2.75 8.78
C GLY A 130 -3.78 -2.35 9.82
N SER A 131 -3.43 -3.22 10.78
CA SER A 131 -2.44 -2.90 11.83
C SER A 131 -1.03 -2.63 11.28
N ILE A 132 -0.40 -1.54 11.71
CA ILE A 132 0.94 -1.13 11.23
C ILE A 132 2.09 -1.97 11.77
N SER A 133 1.86 -2.83 12.78
CA SER A 133 2.89 -3.67 13.38
C SER A 133 3.56 -4.57 12.34
N THR A 134 4.90 -4.63 12.33
CA THR A 134 5.68 -5.45 11.38
C THR A 134 5.26 -6.92 11.44
N LEU A 135 5.01 -7.43 12.65
CA LEU A 135 4.51 -8.78 12.88
C LEU A 135 3.35 -8.77 13.89
N PHE A 136 2.21 -9.31 13.46
CA PHE A 136 1.09 -9.60 14.34
C PHE A 136 0.38 -10.91 13.97
N ARG A 137 -0.27 -11.50 14.98
CA ARG A 137 -1.03 -12.74 14.81
C ARG A 137 -2.41 -12.41 14.26
N LEU A 138 -2.83 -13.18 13.25
CA LEU A 138 -4.19 -13.11 12.73
C LEU A 138 -5.15 -13.85 13.67
N SER A 139 -6.37 -13.34 13.83
CA SER A 139 -7.43 -14.11 14.47
C SER A 139 -7.85 -15.29 13.58
N ASN A 140 -8.49 -16.30 14.16
CA ASN A 140 -8.93 -17.48 13.42
C ASN A 140 -9.98 -17.12 12.36
N GLU A 141 -10.81 -16.12 12.66
CA GLU A 141 -11.88 -15.61 11.81
C GLU A 141 -11.30 -14.95 10.55
N VAL A 142 -10.33 -14.04 10.74
CA VAL A 142 -9.62 -13.37 9.62
C VAL A 142 -8.87 -14.38 8.77
N ALA A 143 -8.19 -15.35 9.39
CA ALA A 143 -7.48 -16.41 8.68
C ALA A 143 -8.43 -17.29 7.85
N ALA A 144 -9.61 -17.62 8.39
CA ALA A 144 -10.63 -18.38 7.68
C ALA A 144 -11.22 -17.60 6.49
N GLU A 145 -11.48 -16.30 6.67
CA GLU A 145 -11.98 -15.44 5.60
C GLU A 145 -10.98 -15.33 4.45
N LEU A 146 -9.69 -15.12 4.74
CA LEU A 146 -8.64 -15.09 3.73
C LEU A 146 -8.53 -16.42 2.95
N LYS A 147 -8.63 -17.57 3.63
CA LYS A 147 -8.65 -18.88 2.96
C LYS A 147 -9.89 -19.06 2.06
N LYS A 148 -11.05 -18.60 2.52
CA LYS A 148 -12.29 -18.61 1.73
C LYS A 148 -12.19 -17.70 0.50
N ALA A 149 -11.59 -16.53 0.66
CA ALA A 149 -11.33 -15.60 -0.44
C ALA A 149 -10.40 -16.21 -1.49
N LEU A 150 -9.32 -16.85 -1.02
CA LEU A 150 -8.32 -17.48 -1.87
C LEU A 150 -8.89 -18.64 -2.70
N SER A 151 -9.88 -19.35 -2.16
CA SER A 151 -10.60 -20.44 -2.85
C SER A 151 -11.73 -19.94 -3.78
N GLY A 152 -11.94 -18.63 -3.90
CA GLY A 152 -12.98 -18.03 -4.75
C GLY A 152 -14.40 -18.11 -4.19
N ASN A 153 -14.58 -18.51 -2.93
CA ASN A 153 -15.87 -18.83 -2.33
C ASN A 153 -16.52 -17.67 -1.56
N ILE A 154 -16.32 -16.40 -1.95
CA ILE A 154 -16.88 -15.26 -1.21
C ILE A 154 -18.00 -14.55 -2.00
N SER A 155 -19.15 -14.42 -1.34
CA SER A 155 -20.13 -13.34 -1.55
C SER A 155 -19.82 -12.19 -0.58
N PRO A 156 -20.00 -10.91 -0.95
CA PRO A 156 -19.70 -9.77 -0.08
C PRO A 156 -20.45 -9.88 1.25
N PRO A 157 -19.79 -9.87 2.43
CA PRO A 157 -20.48 -9.98 3.71
C PRO A 157 -20.93 -8.61 4.26
N THR A 158 -22.07 -8.64 4.96
CA THR A 158 -22.74 -7.52 5.64
C THR A 158 -21.96 -6.99 6.85
N ASP A 159 -21.97 -5.68 7.04
CA ASP A 159 -21.26 -4.91 8.06
C ASP A 159 -21.71 -5.21 9.50
N ILE A 160 -20.78 -5.60 10.37
CA ILE A 160 -20.91 -5.47 11.83
C ILE A 160 -19.54 -5.08 12.41
N THR A 161 -19.52 -4.10 13.31
CA THR A 161 -18.33 -3.56 13.99
C THR A 161 -18.05 -4.29 15.31
N ALA A 162 -16.78 -4.65 15.56
CA ALA A 162 -16.28 -5.16 16.84
C ALA A 162 -15.11 -4.29 17.37
N PRO A 163 -14.84 -4.29 18.70
CA PRO A 163 -13.97 -3.32 19.34
C PRO A 163 -12.47 -3.66 19.24
N ILE A 164 -11.66 -2.62 19.38
CA ILE A 164 -10.19 -2.65 19.23
C ILE A 164 -9.56 -2.97 20.59
N GLY A 165 -8.67 -3.97 20.63
CA GLY A 165 -7.86 -4.28 21.81
C GLY A 165 -6.72 -3.28 22.03
N GLU A 166 -6.29 -3.16 23.29
CA GLU A 166 -5.31 -2.20 23.79
C GLU A 166 -3.95 -2.27 23.06
N ALA A 167 -3.59 -1.19 22.38
CA ALA A 167 -2.25 -0.92 21.85
C ALA A 167 -1.67 0.34 22.53
N ALA A 168 -0.35 0.50 22.49
CA ALA A 168 0.37 1.67 23.01
C ALA A 168 -0.11 2.97 22.36
N GLU A 169 -0.16 4.10 23.08
CA GLU A 169 -0.72 5.37 22.57
C GLU A 169 -0.14 5.83 21.22
N ASP A 170 1.19 5.85 21.05
CA ASP A 170 1.86 6.19 19.77
C ASP A 170 1.47 5.20 18.64
N ASP A 171 1.34 3.91 18.95
CA ASP A 171 0.90 2.87 18.03
C ASP A 171 -0.60 3.00 17.71
N VAL A 172 -1.43 3.45 18.65
CA VAL A 172 -2.86 3.71 18.43
C VAL A 172 -3.04 4.84 17.42
N PHE A 173 -2.26 5.92 17.49
CA PHE A 173 -2.39 7.04 16.54
C PHE A 173 -1.95 6.66 15.13
N GLU A 174 -0.78 6.04 14.99
CA GLU A 174 -0.30 5.59 13.68
C GLU A 174 -1.22 4.50 13.10
N ASN A 175 -1.76 3.60 13.93
CA ASN A 175 -2.79 2.64 13.49
C ASN A 175 -4.07 3.37 13.07
N MET A 176 -4.49 4.42 13.77
CA MET A 176 -5.67 5.19 13.42
C MET A 176 -5.48 5.96 12.12
N ALA A 177 -4.32 6.59 11.92
CA ALA A 177 -3.97 7.28 10.69
C ALA A 177 -3.90 6.32 9.50
N SER A 178 -3.24 5.17 9.65
CA SER A 178 -3.19 4.10 8.64
C SER A 178 -4.59 3.59 8.29
N ARG A 179 -5.44 3.35 9.29
CA ARG A 179 -6.84 2.94 9.06
C ARG A 179 -7.64 4.03 8.35
N ALA A 180 -7.50 5.29 8.77
CA ALA A 180 -8.15 6.42 8.10
C ALA A 180 -7.72 6.49 6.64
N HIS A 181 -6.43 6.35 6.35
CA HIS A 181 -5.90 6.31 4.97
C HIS A 181 -6.52 5.19 4.14
N GLU A 182 -6.62 3.97 4.68
CA GLU A 182 -7.28 2.85 4.00
C GLU A 182 -8.78 3.08 3.81
N PHE A 183 -9.49 3.73 4.74
CA PHE A 183 -10.89 4.11 4.55
C PHE A 183 -11.07 5.17 3.46
N ILE A 184 -10.13 6.11 3.35
CA ILE A 184 -10.15 7.11 2.28
C ILE A 184 -9.93 6.43 0.93
N LYS A 185 -8.98 5.48 0.83
CA LYS A 185 -8.83 4.64 -0.37
C LYS A 185 -10.12 3.88 -0.69
N ASP A 186 -10.81 3.35 0.31
CA ASP A 186 -12.07 2.64 0.12
C ASP A 186 -13.14 3.57 -0.47
N LYS A 187 -13.19 4.83 0.00
CA LYS A 187 -14.08 5.87 -0.56
C LYS A 187 -13.71 6.26 -1.98
N VAL A 188 -12.43 6.52 -2.24
CA VAL A 188 -11.94 6.88 -3.59
C VAL A 188 -12.18 5.73 -4.57
N ASN A 189 -11.92 4.49 -4.18
CA ASN A 189 -12.12 3.32 -5.03
C ASN A 189 -13.61 2.96 -5.25
N ALA A 190 -14.53 3.56 -4.49
CA ALA A 190 -15.97 3.38 -4.65
C ALA A 190 -16.61 4.40 -5.61
N LEU A 191 -15.84 5.40 -6.08
CA LEU A 191 -16.30 6.35 -7.09
C LEU A 191 -16.61 5.64 -8.40
N SER A 192 -17.53 6.19 -9.19
CA SER A 192 -17.69 5.83 -10.59
C SER A 192 -16.46 6.24 -11.42
N TRP A 193 -16.36 5.69 -12.64
CA TRP A 193 -15.25 6.02 -13.53
C TRP A 193 -15.23 7.51 -13.92
N GLU A 194 -16.42 8.14 -14.05
CA GLU A 194 -16.58 9.59 -14.33
C GLU A 194 -16.11 10.42 -13.14
N GLU A 195 -16.58 10.10 -11.94
CA GLU A 195 -16.19 10.78 -10.70
C GLU A 195 -14.68 10.64 -10.43
N MET A 196 -14.07 9.50 -10.78
CA MET A 196 -12.62 9.32 -10.65
C MET A 196 -11.85 10.26 -11.60
N GLN A 197 -12.32 10.46 -12.83
CA GLN A 197 -11.70 11.40 -13.77
C GLN A 197 -11.82 12.83 -13.23
N GLU A 198 -12.99 13.21 -12.71
CA GLU A 198 -13.18 14.53 -12.10
C GLU A 198 -12.33 14.73 -10.84
N LEU A 199 -12.16 13.69 -10.01
CA LEU A 199 -11.27 13.75 -8.84
C LEU A 199 -9.82 14.05 -9.26
N VAL A 200 -9.31 13.35 -10.28
CA VAL A 200 -7.96 13.57 -10.82
C VAL A 200 -7.85 14.95 -11.46
N ALA A 201 -8.88 15.39 -12.19
CA ALA A 201 -8.91 16.73 -12.77
C ALA A 201 -8.88 17.82 -11.69
N GLY A 202 -9.66 17.67 -10.63
CA GLY A 202 -9.69 18.56 -9.47
C GLY A 202 -8.37 18.61 -8.71
N LEU A 203 -7.70 17.47 -8.56
CA LEU A 203 -6.36 17.42 -8.01
C LEU A 203 -5.38 18.26 -8.84
N LEU A 204 -5.40 18.13 -10.17
CA LEU A 204 -4.54 18.96 -11.03
C LEU A 204 -4.91 20.45 -10.98
N ARG A 205 -6.22 20.78 -10.83
CA ARG A 205 -6.67 22.17 -10.60
C ARG A 205 -6.09 22.77 -9.33
N SER A 206 -6.06 21.99 -8.24
CA SER A 206 -5.48 22.44 -6.96
C SER A 206 -3.96 22.71 -7.03
N LEU A 207 -3.29 22.12 -8.02
CA LEU A 207 -1.87 22.36 -8.32
C LEU A 207 -1.66 23.59 -9.23
N GLY A 208 -2.72 24.29 -9.62
CA GLY A 208 -2.66 25.49 -10.44
C GLY A 208 -2.85 25.27 -11.94
N TYR A 209 -3.14 24.04 -12.39
CA TYR A 209 -3.44 23.78 -13.79
C TYR A 209 -4.91 24.05 -14.11
N LYS A 210 -5.18 24.37 -15.38
CA LYS A 210 -6.54 24.30 -15.93
C LYS A 210 -6.69 22.95 -16.63
N THR A 211 -7.77 22.26 -16.30
CA THR A 211 -8.07 20.92 -16.79
C THR A 211 -9.22 20.91 -17.78
N ARG A 212 -9.18 19.97 -18.72
CA ARG A 212 -10.29 19.63 -19.61
C ARG A 212 -10.46 18.13 -19.59
N VAL A 213 -11.63 17.68 -19.18
CA VAL A 213 -12.05 16.28 -19.27
C VAL A 213 -12.66 16.06 -20.65
N SER A 214 -12.28 14.97 -21.30
CA SER A 214 -12.73 14.65 -22.65
C SER A 214 -14.13 14.05 -22.61
N GLU A 215 -14.95 14.31 -23.64
CA GLU A 215 -16.29 13.72 -23.74
C GLU A 215 -16.23 12.22 -24.01
N VAL A 216 -17.30 11.51 -23.67
CA VAL A 216 -17.42 10.06 -23.91
C VAL A 216 -17.41 9.77 -25.41
N GLY A 217 -16.32 9.18 -25.90
CA GLY A 217 -16.16 8.86 -27.32
C GLY A 217 -14.91 8.04 -27.62
N PRO A 218 -14.60 7.75 -28.90
CA PRO A 218 -13.36 7.09 -29.32
C PRO A 218 -12.19 8.08 -29.22
N ASP A 219 -11.97 8.62 -28.02
CA ASP A 219 -10.86 9.50 -27.76
C ASP A 219 -9.59 8.67 -27.61
N ARG A 220 -8.50 9.18 -28.19
CA ARG A 220 -7.24 8.47 -28.45
C ARG A 220 -6.45 8.17 -27.17
N GLY A 221 -7.06 7.58 -26.14
CA GLY A 221 -6.41 7.34 -24.84
C GLY A 221 -5.95 8.65 -24.20
N LYS A 222 -6.87 9.62 -24.06
CA LYS A 222 -6.69 10.81 -23.24
C LYS A 222 -8.02 11.03 -22.52
N ASP A 223 -7.98 11.05 -21.20
CA ASP A 223 -9.16 11.35 -20.41
C ASP A 223 -9.14 12.82 -20.01
N ILE A 224 -7.98 13.32 -19.59
CA ILE A 224 -7.81 14.70 -19.12
C ILE A 224 -6.61 15.34 -19.81
N VAL A 225 -6.73 16.61 -20.17
CA VAL A 225 -5.60 17.45 -20.56
C VAL A 225 -5.48 18.59 -19.56
N ALA A 226 -4.30 18.77 -18.98
CA ALA A 226 -4.00 19.83 -18.04
C ALA A 226 -2.87 20.74 -18.56
N SER A 227 -3.02 22.04 -18.38
CA SER A 227 -2.02 23.04 -18.81
C SER A 227 -2.22 24.35 -18.04
N PRO A 228 -1.22 25.25 -17.95
CA PRO A 228 -1.38 26.53 -17.26
C PRO A 228 -2.50 27.40 -17.86
N ASP A 229 -2.60 27.41 -19.19
CA ASP A 229 -3.55 28.21 -19.95
C ASP A 229 -4.91 27.50 -20.16
N GLY A 230 -4.94 26.18 -20.00
CA GLY A 230 -6.09 25.31 -20.21
C GLY A 230 -6.24 24.88 -21.68
N PHE A 231 -5.55 25.54 -22.61
CA PHE A 231 -5.59 25.22 -24.03
C PHE A 231 -4.49 24.24 -24.44
N GLY A 232 -3.43 24.12 -23.64
CA GLY A 232 -2.27 23.31 -23.97
C GLY A 232 -1.34 24.00 -24.95
N PHE A 233 -1.42 25.33 -25.09
CA PHE A 233 -0.43 26.10 -25.85
C PHE A 233 0.82 26.37 -25.00
N GLU A 234 0.62 26.55 -23.69
CA GLU A 234 1.70 26.73 -22.73
C GLU A 234 2.17 25.40 -22.13
N ALA A 235 3.48 25.27 -21.99
CA ALA A 235 4.10 24.14 -21.30
C ALA A 235 4.09 24.34 -19.77
N PRO A 236 3.98 23.25 -18.98
CA PRO A 236 3.83 21.88 -19.42
C PRO A 236 2.37 21.56 -19.79
N ARG A 237 2.19 20.88 -20.93
CA ARG A 237 0.94 20.22 -21.31
C ARG A 237 0.97 18.78 -20.81
N ILE A 238 0.11 18.46 -19.86
CA ILE A 238 0.01 17.15 -19.23
C ILE A 238 -1.18 16.42 -19.83
N VAL A 239 -0.92 15.26 -20.43
CA VAL A 239 -1.95 14.33 -20.88
C VAL A 239 -2.13 13.28 -19.80
N VAL A 240 -3.38 13.04 -19.41
CA VAL A 240 -3.74 12.09 -18.36
C VAL A 240 -4.62 10.98 -18.92
N GLU A 241 -4.32 9.75 -18.52
CA GLU A 241 -5.18 8.58 -18.68
C GLU A 241 -5.54 8.05 -17.29
N VAL A 242 -6.81 7.75 -17.07
CA VAL A 242 -7.37 7.26 -15.81
C VAL A 242 -7.97 5.89 -16.03
N LYS A 243 -7.38 4.86 -15.42
CA LYS A 243 -7.92 3.50 -15.41
C LYS A 243 -8.49 3.16 -14.04
N HIS A 244 -9.82 3.26 -13.93
CA HIS A 244 -10.56 2.82 -12.75
C HIS A 244 -11.16 1.42 -12.97
N ARG A 245 -10.36 0.38 -12.71
CA ARG A 245 -10.79 -1.03 -12.85
C ARG A 245 -9.95 -1.95 -11.97
N LYS A 246 -10.43 -3.17 -11.76
CA LYS A 246 -9.69 -4.23 -11.05
C LYS A 246 -8.50 -4.72 -11.90
N GLY A 247 -7.39 -5.00 -11.23
CA GLY A 247 -6.16 -5.53 -11.83
C GLY A 247 -5.11 -4.45 -12.16
N ALA A 248 -3.85 -4.80 -11.98
CA ALA A 248 -2.72 -3.90 -12.21
C ALA A 248 -2.47 -3.67 -13.71
N MET A 249 -2.04 -2.47 -14.07
CA MET A 249 -1.68 -2.13 -15.45
C MET A 249 -0.30 -2.69 -15.82
N GLY A 250 -0.20 -3.24 -17.02
CA GLY A 250 1.00 -3.82 -17.59
C GLY A 250 1.79 -2.84 -18.48
N ALA A 251 2.98 -3.26 -18.90
CA ALA A 251 3.76 -2.54 -19.90
C ALA A 251 3.02 -2.30 -21.24
N PRO A 252 2.17 -3.23 -21.75
CA PRO A 252 1.41 -2.98 -22.97
C PRO A 252 0.47 -1.78 -22.87
N GLU A 253 -0.22 -1.62 -21.74
CA GLU A 253 -1.14 -0.50 -21.50
C GLU A 253 -0.38 0.83 -21.44
N VAL A 254 0.76 0.87 -20.72
CA VAL A 254 1.61 2.07 -20.65
C VAL A 254 2.16 2.43 -22.04
N ARG A 255 2.64 1.47 -22.83
CA ARG A 255 3.08 1.73 -24.21
C ARG A 255 1.95 2.27 -25.09
N SER A 256 0.74 1.72 -24.95
CA SER A 256 -0.42 2.18 -25.70
C SER A 256 -0.75 3.64 -25.38
N PHE A 257 -0.67 4.04 -24.11
CA PHE A 257 -0.88 5.42 -23.67
C PHE A 257 0.18 6.38 -24.23
N LEU A 258 1.45 5.98 -24.18
CA LEU A 258 2.57 6.73 -24.75
C LEU A 258 2.46 6.86 -26.29
N GLY A 259 1.81 5.88 -26.93
CA GLY A 259 1.47 5.90 -28.35
C GLY A 259 0.68 7.15 -28.71
N GLY A 260 1.21 7.95 -29.64
CA GLY A 260 0.52 9.12 -30.19
C GLY A 260 0.63 10.40 -29.35
N ARG A 261 1.51 10.46 -28.34
CA ARG A 261 1.82 11.71 -27.63
C ARG A 261 2.77 12.61 -28.42
N HIS A 262 2.63 13.92 -28.27
CA HIS A 262 3.57 14.88 -28.85
C HIS A 262 4.88 14.87 -28.03
N PRO A 263 6.07 15.11 -28.63
CA PRO A 263 7.35 15.09 -27.90
C PRO A 263 7.45 16.07 -26.72
N GLN A 264 6.63 17.12 -26.71
CA GLN A 264 6.59 18.12 -25.64
C GLN A 264 5.57 17.79 -24.53
N ASP A 265 4.71 16.81 -24.76
CA ASP A 265 3.72 16.39 -23.76
C ASP A 265 4.41 15.79 -22.53
N LYS A 266 3.74 15.87 -21.39
CA LYS A 266 4.04 15.10 -20.18
C LYS A 266 2.91 14.10 -19.96
N GLY A 267 3.25 12.91 -19.49
CA GLY A 267 2.28 11.86 -19.20
C GLY A 267 1.96 11.78 -17.71
N LEU A 268 0.68 11.60 -17.38
CA LEU A 268 0.25 11.11 -16.08
C LEU A 268 -0.69 9.92 -16.29
N TYR A 269 -0.29 8.73 -15.86
CA TYR A 269 -1.15 7.56 -15.93
C TYR A 269 -1.63 7.23 -14.52
N VAL A 270 -2.94 7.33 -14.30
CA VAL A 270 -3.59 7.00 -13.02
C VAL A 270 -4.24 5.62 -13.09
N SER A 271 -3.98 4.76 -12.12
CA SER A 271 -4.60 3.42 -12.04
C SER A 271 -4.98 3.06 -10.61
N THR A 272 -6.26 2.80 -10.35
CA THR A 272 -6.70 2.34 -9.02
C THR A 272 -6.37 0.87 -8.75
N GLY A 273 -6.05 0.09 -9.79
CA GLY A 273 -5.59 -1.29 -9.68
C GLY A 273 -4.07 -1.43 -9.50
N GLY A 274 -3.34 -0.31 -9.50
CA GLY A 274 -1.88 -0.28 -9.43
C GLY A 274 -1.18 -0.59 -10.75
N PHE A 275 0.13 -0.83 -10.67
CA PHE A 275 1.03 -1.06 -11.81
C PHE A 275 1.97 -2.24 -11.56
N THR A 276 2.26 -2.99 -12.61
CA THR A 276 3.32 -4.02 -12.60
C THR A 276 4.71 -3.38 -12.60
N ARG A 277 5.74 -4.13 -12.20
CA ARG A 277 7.14 -3.67 -12.26
C ARG A 277 7.54 -3.30 -13.69
N GLU A 278 7.11 -4.10 -14.66
CA GLU A 278 7.38 -3.89 -16.08
C GLU A 278 6.71 -2.62 -16.60
N ALA A 279 5.50 -2.28 -16.12
CA ALA A 279 4.84 -1.02 -16.42
C ALA A 279 5.62 0.19 -15.88
N ARG A 280 6.15 0.10 -14.65
CA ARG A 280 7.00 1.14 -14.07
C ARG A 280 8.27 1.35 -14.88
N TYR A 281 8.93 0.27 -15.29
CA TYR A 281 10.12 0.32 -16.14
C TYR A 281 9.85 0.94 -17.52
N GLU A 282 8.69 0.62 -18.12
CA GLU A 282 8.27 1.21 -19.40
C GLU A 282 8.07 2.72 -19.30
N ALA A 283 7.42 3.20 -18.24
CA ALA A 283 7.21 4.63 -18.01
C ALA A 283 8.53 5.39 -17.78
N GLU A 284 9.47 4.80 -17.05
CA GLU A 284 10.80 5.39 -16.79
C GLU A 284 11.62 5.56 -18.08
N ARG A 285 11.47 4.65 -19.04
CA ARG A 285 12.17 4.68 -20.33
C ARG A 285 11.42 5.41 -21.43
N ALA A 286 10.28 6.02 -21.12
CA ALA A 286 9.48 6.73 -22.09
C ALA A 286 10.23 7.95 -22.66
N ASN A 287 10.03 8.23 -23.95
CA ASN A 287 10.61 9.40 -24.61
C ASN A 287 10.07 10.73 -24.08
N ILE A 288 8.91 10.70 -23.41
CA ILE A 288 8.32 11.84 -22.71
C ILE A 288 8.31 11.57 -21.20
N PRO A 289 8.56 12.56 -20.35
CA PRO A 289 8.44 12.35 -18.91
C PRO A 289 7.02 11.92 -18.53
N THR A 290 6.92 10.75 -17.92
CA THR A 290 5.65 10.11 -17.60
C THR A 290 5.65 9.66 -16.15
N ALA A 291 4.71 10.18 -15.36
CA ALA A 291 4.47 9.71 -14.01
C ALA A 291 3.37 8.65 -13.99
N LEU A 292 3.55 7.62 -13.17
CA LEU A 292 2.52 6.66 -12.83
C LEU A 292 2.01 7.00 -11.43
N MET A 293 0.69 7.03 -11.25
CA MET A 293 0.04 7.33 -9.98
C MET A 293 -0.93 6.20 -9.66
N ASP A 294 -0.59 5.41 -8.65
CA ASP A 294 -1.53 4.41 -8.15
C ASP A 294 -2.51 5.03 -7.14
N LEU A 295 -3.38 4.20 -6.56
CA LEU A 295 -4.36 4.69 -5.60
C LEU A 295 -3.72 5.27 -4.33
N ASP A 296 -2.59 4.72 -3.88
CA ASP A 296 -1.89 5.23 -2.69
C ASP A 296 -1.31 6.62 -2.98
N ASP A 297 -0.64 6.76 -4.13
CA ASP A 297 -0.12 8.05 -4.60
C ASP A 297 -1.24 9.09 -4.77
N LEU A 298 -2.38 8.69 -5.34
CA LEU A 298 -3.54 9.56 -5.53
C LEU A 298 -4.11 10.04 -4.20
N VAL A 299 -4.35 9.14 -3.25
CA VAL A 299 -4.90 9.52 -1.92
C VAL A 299 -3.90 10.40 -1.17
N LYS A 300 -2.60 10.09 -1.24
CA LYS A 300 -1.57 10.93 -0.64
C LYS A 300 -1.60 12.35 -1.22
N SER A 301 -1.61 12.47 -2.54
CA SER A 301 -1.65 13.77 -3.24
C SER A 301 -2.95 14.53 -2.94
N LEU A 302 -4.08 13.83 -2.87
CA LEU A 302 -5.38 14.38 -2.50
C LEU A 302 -5.34 14.99 -1.09
N LEU A 303 -4.76 14.28 -0.12
CA LEU A 303 -4.64 14.77 1.26
C LEU A 303 -3.72 15.99 1.36
N GLU A 304 -2.60 16.01 0.63
CA GLU A 304 -1.66 17.14 0.60
C GLU A 304 -2.29 18.41 0.00
N GLN A 305 -3.19 18.27 -0.99
CA GLN A 305 -3.85 19.40 -1.64
C GLN A 305 -5.28 19.66 -1.15
N TYR A 306 -5.78 18.93 -0.16
CA TYR A 306 -7.21 18.89 0.16
C TYR A 306 -7.84 20.28 0.37
N ASP A 307 -7.13 21.19 1.04
CA ASP A 307 -7.59 22.56 1.30
C ASP A 307 -7.66 23.46 0.07
N LYS A 308 -6.94 23.11 -1.00
CA LYS A 308 -6.86 23.86 -2.26
C LYS A 308 -7.79 23.29 -3.33
N LEU A 309 -8.44 22.16 -3.06
CA LEU A 309 -9.42 21.58 -3.98
C LEU A 309 -10.63 22.51 -4.11
N ASP A 310 -11.23 22.54 -5.30
CA ASP A 310 -12.52 23.19 -5.51
C ASP A 310 -13.65 22.43 -4.78
N LEU A 311 -14.78 23.12 -4.58
CA LEU A 311 -15.89 22.60 -3.80
C LEU A 311 -16.48 21.31 -4.41
N GLU A 312 -16.56 21.24 -5.74
CA GLU A 312 -17.08 20.07 -6.47
C GLU A 312 -16.20 18.84 -6.20
N THR A 313 -14.88 19.02 -6.25
CA THR A 313 -13.92 17.94 -5.97
C THR A 313 -13.94 17.51 -4.50
N GLN A 314 -14.08 18.46 -3.55
CA GLN A 314 -14.24 18.13 -2.13
C GLN A 314 -15.54 17.36 -1.85
N GLN A 315 -16.60 17.60 -2.63
CA GLN A 315 -17.86 16.87 -2.49
C GLN A 315 -17.77 15.40 -2.92
N LEU A 316 -16.86 15.06 -3.84
CA LEU A 316 -16.61 13.66 -4.23
C LEU A 316 -16.04 12.87 -3.05
N ILE A 317 -15.10 13.45 -2.30
CA ILE A 317 -14.42 12.80 -1.17
C ILE A 317 -14.47 13.73 0.05
N PRO A 318 -15.61 13.79 0.77
CA PRO A 318 -15.75 14.69 1.91
C PRO A 318 -14.97 14.17 3.12
N LEU A 319 -13.90 14.87 3.48
CA LEU A 319 -13.05 14.60 4.64
C LEU A 319 -13.28 15.62 5.75
N LYS A 320 -13.14 15.15 7.01
CA LYS A 320 -13.18 15.97 8.21
C LYS A 320 -11.83 15.93 8.91
N ARG A 321 -11.32 17.10 9.30
CA ARG A 321 -10.12 17.20 10.13
C ARG A 321 -10.47 16.96 11.59
N ILE A 322 -9.70 16.10 12.23
CA ILE A 322 -9.71 15.91 13.69
C ILE A 322 -8.38 16.39 14.24
N PHE A 323 -8.43 17.16 15.33
CA PHE A 323 -7.25 17.60 16.05
C PHE A 323 -7.09 16.73 17.30
N ILE A 324 -5.87 16.27 17.54
CA ILE A 324 -5.51 15.41 18.67
C ILE A 324 -4.33 16.04 19.38
N PRO A 325 -4.28 16.05 20.72
CA PRO A 325 -3.12 16.56 21.46
C PRO A 325 -1.83 15.86 21.03
N ALA A 326 -0.79 16.65 20.72
CA ALA A 326 0.55 16.14 20.51
C ALA A 326 1.21 15.96 21.88
N TRP A 327 1.46 14.71 22.29
CA TRP A 327 2.21 14.40 23.49
C TRP A 327 3.68 14.17 23.09
N SER A 328 4.60 14.81 23.81
CA SER A 328 6.05 14.75 23.56
C SER A 328 6.68 13.48 24.14
#